data_AF-G7UUT6-F1
#
_entry.id   AF-G7UUT6-F1
#
_cell.length_a   1.000
_cell.length_b   1.000
_cell.length_c   1.000
_cell.angle_alpha   90.00
_cell.angle_beta   90.00
_cell.angle_gamma   90.00
#
_symmetry.space_group_name_H-M   'P 1'
#
loop_
_entity.id
_entity.type
_entity.pdbx_description
1 polymer ?
#
loop_
_entity_poly.entity_id
_entity_poly.type
_entity_poly.pdbx_seq_one_letter_code
_entity_poly.pdbx_strand_id
1 'polypeptide(L)'
;MDCYAVNRLVQELFSTPGNLALLQEDRSALYDRYGLDAKQRAALDAGDRNALAGAGVHPILQMHYAMAVNPEMTKMISVRRFLEDDQRA
;
A
#
# COMPACT_ATOMS: atom_id res chain seq x y z
N MET A 1 11.70 15.65 7.95
CA MET A 1 11.19 14.29 7.70
C MET A 1 10.99 14.17 6.20
N ASP A 2 11.78 13.34 5.53
CA ASP A 2 11.67 13.16 4.09
C ASP A 2 10.61 12.10 3.78
N CYS A 3 9.59 12.45 3.00
CA CYS A 3 8.53 11.53 2.62
C CYS A 3 8.89 10.69 1.39
N TYR A 4 10.03 10.93 0.74
CA TYR A 4 10.47 10.21 -0.44
C TYR A 4 10.52 8.70 -0.22
N ALA A 5 11.13 8.25 0.88
CA ALA A 5 11.32 6.82 1.17
C ALA A 5 9.99 6.06 1.29
N VAL A 6 9.03 6.60 2.05
CA VAL A 6 7.72 5.97 2.24
C VAL A 6 6.88 5.99 0.96
N ASN A 7 6.93 7.07 0.18
CA ASN A 7 6.23 7.12 -1.10
C ASN A 7 6.84 6.15 -2.11
N ARG A 8 8.17 6.04 -2.15
CA ARG A 8 8.89 5.11 -3.02
C ARG A 8 8.56 3.66 -2.67
N LEU A 9 8.52 3.29 -1.39
CA LEU A 9 8.12 1.95 -0.96
C LEU A 9 6.73 1.59 -1.48
N VAL A 10 5.75 2.49 -1.28
CA VAL A 10 4.37 2.21 -1.67
C VAL A 10 4.20 2.16 -3.19
N GLN A 11 4.94 3.00 -3.93
CA GLN A 11 4.97 2.96 -5.39
C GLN A 11 5.57 1.66 -5.92
N GLU A 12 6.68 1.22 -5.33
CA GLU A 12 7.41 0.02 -5.75
C GLU A 12 6.78 -1.28 -5.20
N LEU A 13 5.71 -1.18 -4.42
CA LEU A 13 5.08 -2.33 -3.78
C LEU A 13 4.57 -3.36 -4.79
N PHE A 14 3.95 -2.89 -5.88
CA PHE A 14 3.41 -3.73 -6.94
C PHE A 14 4.38 -3.93 -8.12
N SER A 15 5.34 -3.03 -8.33
CA SER A 15 6.27 -3.09 -9.47
C SER A 15 7.55 -3.88 -9.17
N THR A 16 7.94 -4.01 -7.89
CA THR A 16 9.15 -4.74 -7.50
C THR A 16 8.79 -6.16 -7.05
N PRO A 17 9.33 -7.20 -7.71
CA PRO A 17 9.08 -8.59 -7.33
C PRO A 17 9.40 -8.85 -5.86
N GLY A 18 8.49 -9.52 -5.17
CA GLY A 18 8.66 -9.92 -3.77
C GLY A 18 8.34 -8.85 -2.73
N ASN A 19 8.15 -7.58 -3.10
CA ASN A 19 7.80 -6.53 -2.11
C ASN A 19 6.42 -6.77 -1.46
N LEU A 20 5.43 -7.22 -2.23
CA LEU A 20 4.12 -7.62 -1.67
C LEU A 20 4.23 -8.81 -0.72
N ALA A 21 5.01 -9.84 -1.08
CA ALA A 21 5.23 -10.99 -0.20
C ALA A 21 5.95 -10.54 1.08
N LEU A 22 6.98 -9.72 0.95
CA LEU A 22 7.74 -9.19 2.09
C LEU A 22 6.87 -8.29 2.98
N LEU A 23 5.94 -7.51 2.43
CA LEU A 23 4.96 -6.74 3.21
C LEU A 23 4.04 -7.64 4.07
N GLN A 24 3.77 -8.87 3.61
CA GLN A 24 2.93 -9.84 4.33
C GLN A 24 3.73 -10.68 5.33
N GLU A 25 4.97 -11.04 4.98
CA GLU A 25 5.80 -12.00 5.72
C GLU A 25 6.76 -11.32 6.70
N ASP A 26 7.39 -10.20 6.31
CA ASP A 26 8.37 -9.47 7.12
C ASP A 26 8.40 -7.98 6.77
N ARG A 27 7.46 -7.24 7.36
CA ARG A 27 7.36 -5.78 7.21
C ARG A 27 8.61 -5.05 7.65
N SER A 28 9.28 -5.53 8.71
CA SER A 28 10.47 -4.85 9.23
C SER A 28 11.60 -4.88 8.21
N ALA A 29 11.85 -6.04 7.60
CA ALA A 29 12.86 -6.17 6.54
C ALA A 29 12.54 -5.29 5.33
N LEU A 30 11.26 -5.17 4.96
CA LEU A 30 10.84 -4.24 3.92
C LEU A 30 11.11 -2.78 4.33
N TYR A 31 10.77 -2.39 5.56
CA TYR A 31 10.99 -1.03 6.06
C TYR A 31 12.48 -0.67 6.16
N ASP A 32 13.31 -1.62 6.58
CA ASP A 32 14.77 -1.46 6.65
C ASP A 32 15.38 -1.26 5.26
N ARG A 33 14.92 -2.00 4.24
CA ARG A 33 15.37 -1.86 2.85
C ARG A 33 15.16 -0.44 2.30
N TYR A 34 14.07 0.21 2.69
CA TYR A 34 13.73 1.57 2.25
C TYR A 34 14.22 2.66 3.23
N GLY A 35 14.82 2.29 4.36
CA GLY A 35 15.32 3.24 5.35
C GLY A 35 14.23 4.04 6.05
N LEU A 36 13.06 3.42 6.30
CA LEU A 36 11.95 4.12 6.93
C LEU A 36 12.23 4.48 8.39
N ASP A 37 11.82 5.68 8.78
CA ASP A 37 11.85 6.12 10.18
C ASP A 37 10.70 5.53 11.01
N ALA A 38 10.78 5.68 12.33
CA ALA A 38 9.79 5.12 13.25
C ALA A 38 8.36 5.62 13.01
N LYS A 39 8.20 6.88 12.57
CA LYS A 39 6.89 7.47 12.31
C LYS A 39 6.28 6.91 11.02
N GLN A 40 7.09 6.70 9.98
CA GLN A 40 6.66 6.08 8.73
C GLN A 40 6.26 4.63 8.94
N ARG A 41 7.05 3.86 9.71
CA ARG A 41 6.72 2.47 10.06
C ARG A 41 5.40 2.38 10.80
N ALA A 42 5.24 3.18 11.86
CA ALA A 42 4.00 3.22 12.64
C ALA A 42 2.78 3.58 11.77
N ALA A 43 2.93 4.47 10.79
CA ALA A 43 1.85 4.81 9.87
C ALA A 43 1.47 3.67 8.92
N LEU A 44 2.46 2.94 8.39
CA LEU A 44 2.20 1.77 7.55
C LEU A 44 1.58 0.63 8.38
N ASP A 45 2.03 0.42 9.62
CA ASP A 45 1.48 -0.60 10.51
C ASP A 45 0.03 -0.31 10.91
N ALA A 46 -0.29 0.95 11.19
CA ALA A 46 -1.67 1.38 11.45
C ALA A 46 -2.57 1.20 10.21
N GLY A 47 -2.03 1.53 9.03
CA GLY A 47 -2.70 1.32 7.74
C GLY A 47 -3.93 2.18 7.48
N ASP A 48 -4.29 3.08 8.40
CA ASP A 48 -5.39 4.02 8.21
C ASP A 48 -4.93 5.28 7.43
N ARG A 49 -5.89 5.91 6.76
CA ARG A 49 -5.65 7.04 5.87
C ARG A 49 -4.99 8.23 6.59
N ASN A 50 -5.37 8.50 7.84
CA ASN A 50 -4.89 9.66 8.58
C ASN A 50 -3.43 9.44 9.02
N ALA A 51 -3.08 8.24 9.47
CA ALA A 51 -1.71 7.89 9.82
C ALA A 51 -0.79 8.00 8.61
N LEU A 52 -1.20 7.45 7.45
CA LEU A 52 -0.43 7.54 6.21
C LEU A 52 -0.25 8.99 5.73
N ALA A 53 -1.30 9.81 5.81
CA ALA A 53 -1.21 11.24 5.51
C ALA A 53 -0.23 11.97 6.44
N GLY A 54 -0.29 11.67 7.75
CA GLY A 54 0.63 12.23 8.75
C GLY A 54 2.10 11.84 8.53
N ALA A 55 2.37 10.71 7.90
CA ALA A 55 3.70 10.26 7.48
C ALA A 55 4.15 10.80 6.10
N GLY A 56 3.30 11.58 5.43
CA GLY A 56 3.60 12.20 4.14
C GLY A 56 3.37 11.30 2.92
N VAL A 57 2.59 10.22 3.05
CA VAL A 57 2.22 9.36 1.92
C VAL A 57 1.22 10.10 1.03
N HIS A 58 1.49 10.13 -0.28
CA HIS A 58 0.64 10.77 -1.27
C HIS A 58 -0.76 10.12 -1.33
N PRO A 59 -1.86 10.88 -1.50
CA PRO A 59 -3.23 10.32 -1.47
C PRO A 59 -3.48 9.15 -2.42
N ILE A 60 -2.90 9.18 -3.63
CA ILE A 60 -2.99 8.05 -4.57
C ILE A 60 -2.28 6.81 -4.01
N LEU A 61 -1.12 7.00 -3.39
CA LEU A 61 -0.35 5.90 -2.80
C LEU A 61 -1.02 5.34 -1.54
N GLN A 62 -1.75 6.15 -0.78
CA GLN A 62 -2.58 5.65 0.32
C GLN A 62 -3.60 4.61 -0.17
N MET A 63 -4.20 4.83 -1.35
CA MET A 63 -5.09 3.85 -1.97
C MET A 63 -4.35 2.57 -2.40
N HIS A 64 -3.17 2.70 -2.98
CA HIS A 64 -2.34 1.54 -3.36
C HIS A 64 -1.97 0.70 -2.13
N TYR A 65 -1.58 1.36 -1.04
CA TYR A 65 -1.30 0.67 0.21
C TYR A 65 -2.53 -0.06 0.75
N ALA A 66 -3.71 0.58 0.74
CA ALA A 66 -4.96 -0.02 1.17
C ALA A 66 -5.31 -1.29 0.36
N MET A 67 -5.10 -1.29 -0.96
CA MET A 67 -5.29 -2.49 -1.80
C MET A 67 -4.28 -3.60 -1.49
N ALA A 68 -3.06 -3.25 -1.09
CA ALA A 68 -2.03 -4.24 -0.76
C ALA A 68 -2.28 -4.95 0.58
N VAL A 69 -2.78 -4.22 1.59
CA VAL A 69 -3.07 -4.78 2.92
C VAL A 69 -4.48 -5.35 3.04
N ASN A 70 -5.38 -4.99 2.12
CA ASN A 70 -6.74 -5.52 2.05
C ASN A 70 -7.06 -6.04 0.64
N PRO A 71 -6.71 -7.30 0.33
CA PRO A 71 -6.92 -7.90 -0.99
C PRO A 71 -8.39 -7.96 -1.43
N GLU A 72 -9.34 -7.95 -0.49
CA GLU A 72 -10.77 -7.92 -0.81
C GLU A 72 -11.19 -6.58 -1.42
N MET A 73 -10.50 -5.49 -1.09
CA MET A 73 -10.74 -4.17 -1.67
C MET A 73 -10.44 -4.16 -3.17
N THR A 74 -9.41 -4.89 -3.59
CA THR A 74 -9.02 -5.07 -4.99
C THR A 74 -10.10 -5.78 -5.81
N LYS A 75 -10.92 -6.64 -5.18
CA LYS A 75 -12.05 -7.32 -5.83
C LYS A 75 -13.25 -6.40 -6.07
N MET A 76 -13.34 -5.27 -5.36
CA MET A 76 -14.40 -4.27 -5.56
C MET A 76 -14.03 -3.26 -6.66
N ILE A 77 -12.74 -3.10 -6.95
CA ILE A 77 -12.19 -2.20 -7.98
C ILE A 77 -11.64 -3.04 -9.13
N SER A 78 -12.45 -3.97 -9.64
CA SER A 78 -12.07 -4.85 -10.75
C SER A 78 -12.96 -4.58 -11.96
N VAL A 79 -12.35 -4.24 -13.10
CA VAL A 79 -13.05 -4.14 -14.40
C VAL A 79 -13.73 -5.46 -14.76
N ARG A 80 -13.16 -6.61 -14.35
CA ARG A 80 -13.81 -7.90 -14.58
C ARG A 80 -15.15 -7.99 -13.89
N ARG A 81 -15.23 -7.53 -12.63
CA ARG A 81 -16.48 -7.50 -11.86
C ARG A 81 -17.50 -6.53 -12.47
N PHE A 82 -17.05 -5.36 -12.92
CA PHE A 82 -17.92 -4.42 -13.65
C PHE A 82 -18.52 -5.06 -14.91
N LEU A 83 -17.72 -5.77 -15.71
CA LEU A 83 -18.19 -6.46 -16.91
C LEU A 83 -19.11 -7.66 -16.59
N GLU A 84 -18.88 -8.36 -15.48
CA GLU A 84 -19.73 -9.47 -15.02
C GLU A 84 -21.10 -8.99 -14.52
N ASP A 85 -21.15 -7.82 -13.87
CA ASP A 85 -22.39 -7.19 -13.40
C ASP A 85 -23.18 -6.54 -14.56
N ASP A 86 -22.50 -5.93 -15.54
CA ASP A 86 -23.14 -5.33 -16.73
C ASP A 86 -23.78 -6.38 -17.66
N GLN A 87 -23.24 -7.60 -17.72
CA GLN A 87 -23.82 -8.72 -18.48
C GLN A 87 -25.07 -9.36 -17.83
N ARG A 88 -25.41 -8.96 -16.59
CA ARG A 88 -26.57 -9.46 -15.84
C ARG A 88 -27.70 -8.44 -15.66
N ALA A 89 -27.51 -7.20 -16.15
CA ALA A 89 -28.50 -6.12 -16.16
C ALA A 89 -29.24 -6.05 -17.49
#